data_AF-A0A2X2BPP3-F1
#
_entry.id   AF-A0A2X2BPP3-F1
#
_cell.length_a   1.000
_cell.length_b   1.000
_cell.length_c   1.000
_cell.angle_alpha   90.00
_cell.angle_beta   90.00
_cell.angle_gamma   90.00
#
_symmetry.space_group_name_H-M   'P 1'
#
loop_
_entity.id
_entity.type
_entity.pdbx_description
1 polymer ?
#
loop_
_entity_poly.entity_id
_entity_poly.type
_entity_poly.pdbx_seq_one_letter_code
_entity_poly.pdbx_strand_id
1 'polypeptide(L)'
;MYNDNIEVVTLASHLMLFAALYQLSDSVQVIGSGVLRGYKDTRSIFFITFIAYWVIGLPSGYLLGRTDYIVEAMGPAGFWIGFILGLTASAIMMGTRIWWIQRQSDEVVLLRSER
;
A
#
# COMPACT_ATOMS: atom_id res chain seq x y z
N MET A 1 22.70 -26.03 -17.33
CA MET A 1 23.61 -24.90 -17.06
C MET A 1 22.86 -23.75 -16.40
N TYR A 2 22.33 -23.96 -15.19
CA TYR A 2 21.83 -22.91 -14.29
C TYR A 2 22.23 -23.36 -12.88
N ASN A 3 23.55 -23.46 -12.72
CA ASN A 3 24.21 -24.18 -11.64
C ASN A 3 23.94 -23.47 -10.30
N ASP A 4 23.44 -24.23 -9.34
CA ASP A 4 23.42 -24.11 -7.86
C ASP A 4 24.20 -22.95 -7.22
N ASN A 5 23.88 -21.71 -7.57
CA ASN A 5 24.47 -20.56 -6.91
C ASN A 5 23.58 -20.18 -5.72
N ILE A 6 23.97 -20.65 -4.53
CA ILE A 6 23.28 -20.38 -3.25
C ILE A 6 22.94 -18.89 -3.11
N GLU A 7 23.82 -18.00 -3.61
CA GLU A 7 23.59 -16.56 -3.62
C GLU A 7 22.34 -16.12 -4.39
N VAL A 8 22.03 -16.73 -5.54
CA VAL A 8 20.83 -16.40 -6.32
C VAL A 8 19.57 -16.91 -5.63
N VAL A 9 19.64 -18.09 -5.02
CA VAL A 9 18.53 -18.67 -4.25
C VAL A 9 18.26 -17.84 -3.00
N THR A 10 19.31 -17.39 -2.30
CA THR A 10 19.19 -16.49 -1.14
C THR A 10 18.65 -15.13 -1.53
N LEU A 11 19.06 -14.56 -2.68
CA LEU A 11 18.51 -13.30 -3.16
C LEU A 11 17.03 -13.45 -3.57
N ALA A 12 16.69 -14.53 -4.26
CA ALA A 12 15.33 -14.84 -4.67
C ALA A 12 14.39 -15.05 -3.47
N SER A 13 14.85 -15.71 -2.40
CA SER A 13 14.04 -15.92 -1.19
C SER A 13 13.73 -14.61 -0.46
N HIS A 14 14.67 -13.66 -0.39
CA HIS A 14 14.41 -12.33 0.14
C HIS A 14 13.38 -11.56 -0.71
N LEU A 15 13.49 -11.63 -2.04
CA LEU A 15 12.52 -11.02 -2.95
C LEU A 15 11.12 -11.66 -2.82
N MET A 16 11.04 -12.98 -2.60
CA MET A 16 9.76 -13.65 -2.36
C MET A 16 9.09 -13.20 -1.05
N LEU A 17 9.85 -12.93 0.01
CA LEU A 17 9.31 -12.38 1.25
C LEU A 17 8.74 -10.96 1.04
N PHE A 18 9.44 -10.11 0.29
CA PHE A 18 8.93 -8.79 -0.09
C PHE A 18 7.67 -8.90 -0.95
N ALA A 19 7.64 -9.83 -1.91
CA ALA A 19 6.47 -10.09 -2.74
C ALA A 19 5.27 -10.56 -1.93
N ALA A 20 5.47 -11.42 -0.92
CA ALA A 20 4.39 -11.88 -0.05
C ALA A 20 3.76 -10.72 0.76
N LEU A 21 4.59 -9.82 1.31
CA LEU A 21 4.11 -8.63 2.03
C LEU A 21 3.41 -7.63 1.10
N TYR A 22 3.96 -7.46 -0.10
CA TYR A 22 3.35 -6.67 -1.17
C TYR A 22 1.95 -7.21 -1.50
N GLN A 23 1.81 -8.52 -1.69
CA GLN A 23 0.56 -9.18 -2.08
C GLN A 23 -0.56 -8.94 -1.06
N LEU A 24 -0.24 -8.98 0.24
CA LEU A 24 -1.20 -8.71 1.31
C LEU A 24 -1.71 -7.27 1.26
N SER A 25 -0.80 -6.31 1.14
CA SER A 25 -1.15 -4.88 1.07
C SER A 25 -1.97 -4.55 -0.18
N ASP A 26 -1.59 -5.11 -1.34
CA ASP A 26 -2.29 -4.94 -2.61
C ASP A 26 -3.71 -5.51 -2.55
N SER A 27 -3.87 -6.73 -2.01
CA SER A 27 -5.19 -7.37 -1.86
C SER A 27 -6.15 -6.53 -1.03
N VAL A 28 -5.68 -5.99 0.11
CA VAL A 28 -6.51 -5.11 0.96
C VAL A 28 -6.88 -3.83 0.23
N GLN A 29 -5.95 -3.24 -0.53
CA GLN A 29 -6.20 -2.03 -1.29
C GLN A 29 -7.24 -2.26 -2.41
N VAL A 30 -7.16 -3.37 -3.13
CA VAL A 30 -8.12 -3.75 -4.18
C VAL A 30 -9.50 -3.98 -3.58
N ILE A 31 -9.61 -4.76 -2.50
CA ILE A 31 -10.87 -5.01 -1.80
C ILE A 31 -11.45 -3.70 -1.28
N GLY A 32 -10.64 -2.89 -0.60
CA GLY A 32 -11.10 -1.63 -0.01
C GLY A 32 -11.55 -0.61 -1.06
N SER A 33 -10.83 -0.52 -2.17
CA SER A 33 -11.21 0.28 -3.33
C SER A 33 -12.52 -0.21 -3.98
N GLY A 34 -12.75 -1.53 -4.02
CA GLY A 34 -14.00 -2.12 -4.49
C GLY A 34 -15.18 -1.77 -3.59
N VAL A 35 -15.00 -1.87 -2.27
CA VAL A 35 -16.01 -1.52 -1.27
C VAL A 35 -16.38 -0.04 -1.36
N LEU A 36 -15.39 0.86 -1.37
CA LEU A 36 -15.61 2.30 -1.47
C LEU A 36 -16.29 2.71 -2.80
N ARG A 37 -15.97 2.02 -3.90
CA ARG A 37 -16.69 2.17 -5.18
C ARG A 37 -18.16 1.74 -5.06
N GLY A 38 -18.43 0.66 -4.34
CA GLY A 38 -19.80 0.22 -4.01
C GLY A 38 -20.59 1.27 -3.22
N TYR A 39 -19.93 1.98 -2.30
CA TYR A 39 -20.50 3.13 -1.57
C TYR A 39 -20.59 4.44 -2.38
N LYS A 40 -20.24 4.43 -3.68
CA LYS A 40 -20.13 5.62 -4.54
C LYS A 40 -19.13 6.69 -4.03
N ASP A 41 -18.24 6.35 -3.09
CA ASP A 41 -17.22 7.26 -2.53
C ASP A 41 -15.89 7.12 -3.28
N THR A 42 -15.86 7.54 -4.55
CA THR A 42 -14.66 7.46 -5.40
C THR A 42 -13.64 8.56 -5.11
N ARG A 43 -14.09 9.70 -4.58
CA ARG A 43 -13.21 10.81 -4.19
C ARG A 43 -12.25 10.41 -3.08
N SER A 44 -12.75 9.70 -2.07
CA SER A 44 -11.89 9.23 -0.97
C SER A 44 -10.80 8.27 -1.47
N ILE A 45 -11.13 7.38 -2.42
CA ILE A 45 -10.15 6.47 -3.03
C ILE A 45 -9.01 7.28 -3.65
N PHE A 46 -9.34 8.25 -4.52
CA PHE A 46 -8.33 9.06 -5.20
C PHE A 46 -7.39 9.78 -4.22
N PHE A 47 -7.93 10.43 -3.18
CA PHE A 47 -7.12 11.12 -2.18
C PHE A 47 -6.22 10.17 -1.38
N ILE A 48 -6.74 9.02 -0.97
CA ILE A 48 -5.96 8.02 -0.24
C ILE A 48 -4.80 7.54 -1.09
N THR A 49 -5.07 7.15 -2.33
CA THR A 49 -4.06 6.63 -3.27
C THR A 49 -3.01 7.71 -3.59
N PHE A 50 -3.43 8.96 -3.76
CA PHE A 50 -2.51 10.08 -3.97
C PHE A 50 -1.58 10.27 -2.78
N ILE A 51 -2.11 10.41 -1.56
CA ILE A 51 -1.31 10.63 -0.35
C ILE A 51 -0.37 9.45 -0.10
N ALA A 52 -0.88 8.22 -0.23
CA ALA A 52 -0.10 7.02 0.05
C ALA A 52 1.11 6.88 -0.89
N TYR A 53 0.95 7.14 -2.19
CA TYR A 53 2.07 7.03 -3.12
C TYR A 53 2.96 8.27 -3.15
N TRP A 54 2.38 9.47 -3.10
CA TRP A 54 3.16 10.72 -3.24
C TRP A 54 3.78 11.22 -1.95
N VAL A 55 3.08 11.10 -0.81
CA VAL A 55 3.56 11.65 0.47
C VAL A 55 4.29 10.60 1.29
N ILE A 56 3.93 9.33 1.13
CA ILE A 56 4.55 8.24 1.90
C ILE A 56 5.50 7.45 1.00
N GLY A 57 5.03 6.89 -0.10
CA GLY A 57 5.82 6.01 -0.97
C GLY A 57 7.05 6.68 -1.58
N LEU A 58 6.88 7.84 -2.23
CA LEU A 58 7.98 8.57 -2.85
C LEU A 58 9.02 9.09 -1.84
N PRO A 59 8.64 9.78 -0.75
CA PRO A 59 9.60 10.26 0.23
C PRO A 59 10.29 9.13 0.97
N SER A 60 9.58 8.06 1.36
CA SER A 60 10.21 6.90 2.00
C SER A 60 11.17 6.18 1.04
N GLY A 61 10.79 5.97 -0.22
CA GLY A 61 11.64 5.37 -1.24
C GLY A 61 12.89 6.20 -1.55
N TYR A 62 12.75 7.53 -1.62
CA TYR A 62 13.89 8.44 -1.78
C TYR A 62 14.79 8.43 -0.55
N LEU A 63 14.21 8.46 0.65
CA LEU A 63 14.96 8.47 1.89
C LEU A 63 15.80 7.18 2.03
N LEU A 64 15.19 6.01 1.83
CA LEU A 64 15.83 4.70 1.93
C LEU A 64 16.76 4.38 0.75
N GLY A 65 16.45 4.87 -0.46
CA GLY A 65 17.22 4.58 -1.66
C GLY A 65 18.44 5.46 -1.83
N ARG A 66 18.36 6.72 -1.38
CA ARG A 66 19.40 7.74 -1.65
C ARG A 66 20.11 8.26 -0.41
N THR A 67 19.56 8.06 0.78
CA THR A 67 20.01 8.78 1.98
C THR A 67 20.44 7.84 3.10
N ASP A 68 21.65 8.05 3.63
CA ASP A 68 22.23 7.25 4.72
C ASP A 68 21.67 7.62 6.12
N TYR A 69 20.56 8.35 6.20
CA TYR A 69 20.01 8.85 7.48
C TYR A 69 19.49 7.73 8.40
N ILE A 70 18.99 6.63 7.84
CA ILE A 70 18.37 5.53 8.60
C ILE A 70 19.09 4.20 8.33
N VAL A 71 19.43 3.92 7.06
CA VAL A 71 20.16 2.74 6.60
C VAL A 71 21.10 3.19 5.49
N GLU A 72 22.26 2.53 5.35
CA GLU A 72 23.18 2.76 4.23
C GLU A 72 22.44 2.64 2.89
N ALA A 73 22.74 3.53 1.94
CA ALA A 73 22.00 3.69 0.69
C ALA A 73 21.79 2.34 -0.02
N MET A 74 20.60 1.76 0.14
CA MET A 74 20.26 0.44 -0.41
C MET A 74 19.98 0.49 -1.92
N GLY A 75 20.12 1.67 -2.55
CA GLY A 75 19.90 1.90 -3.96
C GLY A 75 18.50 1.46 -4.41
N PRO A 76 18.37 0.58 -5.41
CA PRO A 76 17.07 0.12 -5.92
C PRO A 76 16.20 -0.59 -4.86
N ALA A 77 16.80 -1.29 -3.89
CA ALA A 77 16.06 -2.01 -2.86
C ALA A 77 15.30 -1.05 -1.92
N GLY A 78 15.85 0.14 -1.66
CA GLY A 78 15.18 1.18 -0.88
C GLY A 78 13.89 1.68 -1.54
N PHE A 79 13.85 1.75 -2.88
CA PHE A 79 12.64 2.09 -3.62
C PHE A 79 11.56 1.01 -3.51
N TRP A 80 11.94 -0.27 -3.55
CA TRP A 80 11.00 -1.39 -3.34
C TRP A 80 10.35 -1.34 -1.96
N ILE A 81 11.14 -1.06 -0.92
CA ILE A 81 10.63 -0.91 0.45
C ILE A 81 9.69 0.31 0.54
N GLY A 82 10.07 1.44 -0.04
CA GLY A 82 9.20 2.63 -0.10
C GLY A 82 7.88 2.36 -0.82
N PHE A 83 7.90 1.57 -1.90
CA PHE A 83 6.70 1.17 -2.62
C PHE A 83 5.78 0.30 -1.75
N ILE A 84 6.34 -0.70 -1.05
CA ILE A 84 5.60 -1.54 -0.10
C ILE A 84 4.99 -0.67 1.02
N LEU A 85 5.75 0.26 1.60
CA LEU A 85 5.24 1.19 2.62
C LEU A 85 4.09 2.05 2.12
N GLY A 86 4.17 2.56 0.88
CA GLY A 86 3.09 3.29 0.24
C GLY A 86 1.82 2.43 0.10
N LEU A 87 1.95 1.19 -0.38
CA LEU A 87 0.82 0.25 -0.51
C LEU A 87 0.19 -0.08 0.83
N THR A 88 1.02 -0.38 1.84
CA THR A 88 0.56 -0.69 3.19
C THR A 88 -0.16 0.51 3.82
N ALA A 89 0.37 1.71 3.66
CA ALA A 89 -0.29 2.92 4.12
C ALA A 89 -1.65 3.14 3.44
N SER A 90 -1.72 2.97 2.11
CA SER A 90 -3.00 3.05 1.40
C SER A 90 -4.00 1.99 1.87
N ALA A 91 -3.56 0.76 2.12
CA ALA A 91 -4.40 -0.32 2.62
C ALA A 91 -5.00 0.03 4.00
N ILE A 92 -4.18 0.57 4.92
CA ILE A 92 -4.61 1.02 6.25
C ILE A 92 -5.59 2.20 6.12
N MET A 93 -5.29 3.19 5.28
CA MET A 93 -6.16 4.36 5.06
C MET A 93 -7.52 3.96 4.46
N MET A 94 -7.55 3.02 3.53
CA MET A 94 -8.80 2.48 3.00
C MET A 94 -9.58 1.68 4.05
N GLY A 95 -8.90 0.79 4.79
CA GLY A 95 -9.52 0.00 5.85
C GLY A 95 -10.14 0.87 6.94
N THR A 96 -9.40 1.89 7.40
CA THR A 96 -9.90 2.87 8.39
C THR A 96 -11.08 3.69 7.86
N ARG A 97 -11.05 4.08 6.57
CA ARG A 97 -12.18 4.79 5.94
C ARG A 97 -13.44 3.92 5.88
N ILE A 98 -13.30 2.65 5.51
CA ILE A 98 -14.41 1.69 5.47
C ILE A 98 -14.96 1.46 6.87
N TRP A 99 -14.08 1.26 7.86
CA TRP A 99 -14.49 1.08 9.26
C TRP A 99 -15.22 2.31 9.81
N TRP A 100 -14.79 3.52 9.43
CA TRP A 100 -15.49 4.75 9.77
C TRP A 100 -16.89 4.83 9.14
N ILE A 101 -17.03 4.45 7.87
CA ILE A 101 -18.34 4.39 7.17
C ILE A 101 -19.25 3.35 7.82
N GLN A 102 -18.73 2.16 8.15
CA GLN A 102 -19.50 1.10 8.81
C GLN A 102 -19.99 1.50 10.21
N ARG A 103 -19.28 2.39 10.91
CA ARG A 103 -19.73 2.94 12.20
C ARG A 103 -20.78 4.03 12.08
N GLN A 104 -21.06 4.54 10.87
CA GLN A 104 -22.16 5.49 10.68
C GLN A 104 -23.49 4.75 10.63
N SER A 105 -24.43 5.19 11.46
CA SER A 105 -25.77 4.63 11.59
C SER A 105 -26.52 4.60 10.25
N ASP A 106 -27.32 3.56 10.02
CA ASP A 106 -28.11 3.33 8.78
C ASP A 106 -28.91 4.57 8.32
N GLU A 107 -29.32 5.42 9.26
CA GLU A 107 -29.99 6.70 9.02
C GLU A 107 -29.21 7.64 8.07
N VAL A 108 -27.88 7.71 8.19
CA VAL A 108 -27.03 8.57 7.36
C VAL A 108 -26.84 7.97 5.96
N VAL A 109 -26.87 6.63 5.86
CA VAL A 109 -26.77 5.90 4.59
C VAL A 109 -28.07 6.04 3.79
N LEU A 110 -29.22 5.93 4.46
CA LEU A 110 -30.54 6.12 3.85
C LEU A 110 -30.73 7.56 3.34
N LEU A 111 -30.36 8.58 4.13
CA LEU A 111 -30.42 10.00 3.72
C LEU A 111 -29.51 10.33 2.51
N ARG A 112 -28.43 9.58 2.30
CA ARG A 112 -27.57 9.70 1.11
C ARG A 112 -28.11 8.99 -0.12
N SER A 113 -29.02 8.04 0.04
CA SER A 113 -29.68 7.34 -1.08
C SER A 113 -30.84 8.13 -1.69
N GLU A 114 -31.38 9.09 -0.93
CA GLU A 114 -32.46 9.99 -1.35
C GLU A 114 -31.97 11.26 -2.07
N ARG A 115 -30.65 11.43 -2.26
CA ARG A 115 -30.02 12.52 -3.02
C ARG A 115 -29.35 12.01 -4.30
#